data_AF-A0A849PTS6-F1
#
_entry.id   AF-A0A849PTS6-F1
#
_cell.length_a   1.000
_cell.length_b   1.000
_cell.length_c   1.000
_cell.angle_alpha   90.00
_cell.angle_beta   90.00
_cell.angle_gamma   90.00
#
_symmetry.space_group_name_H-M   'P 1'
#
loop_
_entity.id
_entity.type
_entity.pdbx_description
1 polymer ?
#
loop_
_entity_poly.entity_id
_entity_poly.type
_entity_poly.pdbx_seq_one_letter_code
_entity_poly.pdbx_strand_id
1 'polypeptide(L)'
;MDAFHIKRHESGDRTYSQKGFTGFLYRHVDSGFRTKWCGFWTPPIKVLDYYAYNVNGEWLGADSQVRFSLEKEKAIHRYELKKQGLEISETVSVPLNRKAMISVLEIKNVSSK
;
A
#
# COMPACT_ATOMS: atom_id res chain seq x y z
N MET A 1 3.51 22.42 14.74
CA MET A 1 3.39 20.95 14.81
C MET A 1 1.93 20.64 14.58
N ASP A 2 1.56 20.27 13.36
CA ASP A 2 0.16 19.92 13.06
C ASP A 2 0.10 18.42 12.76
N ALA A 3 -0.44 17.68 13.72
CA ALA A 3 -0.78 16.28 13.56
C ALA A 3 -2.12 16.19 12.83
N PHE A 4 -2.10 15.79 11.57
CA PHE A 4 -3.32 15.48 10.82
C PHE A 4 -4.01 14.26 11.45
N HIS A 5 -5.05 14.51 12.24
CA HIS A 5 -5.98 13.48 12.70
C HIS A 5 -6.94 13.14 11.56
N ILE A 6 -6.70 12.04 10.85
CA ILE A 6 -7.67 11.50 9.90
C ILE A 6 -8.60 10.55 10.64
N LYS A 7 -9.87 10.94 10.77
CA LYS A 7 -10.98 10.10 11.27
C LYS A 7 -11.29 8.98 10.28
N ARG A 8 -11.68 7.82 10.84
CA ARG A 8 -12.06 6.58 10.14
C ARG A 8 -13.42 6.74 9.43
N HIS A 9 -13.51 6.50 8.11
CA HIS A 9 -14.56 5.70 7.44
C HIS A 9 -14.34 5.61 5.91
N GLU A 10 -14.72 4.45 5.35
CA GLU A 10 -14.95 4.07 3.94
C GLU A 10 -13.80 4.19 2.91
N SER A 11 -13.41 3.05 2.33
CA SER A 11 -12.35 2.85 1.33
C SER A 11 -12.75 3.25 -0.11
N GLY A 12 -13.65 4.21 -0.28
CA GLY A 12 -14.06 4.68 -1.61
C GLY A 12 -12.97 5.49 -2.31
N ASP A 13 -12.64 5.13 -3.56
CA ASP A 13 -11.90 5.88 -4.61
C ASP A 13 -10.69 6.77 -4.22
N ARG A 14 -10.07 6.54 -3.07
CA ARG A 14 -8.93 7.34 -2.62
C ARG A 14 -7.65 6.86 -3.30
N THR A 15 -6.90 7.81 -3.85
CA THR A 15 -5.53 7.60 -4.33
C THR A 15 -4.54 8.25 -3.39
N TYR A 16 -3.31 7.73 -3.34
CA TYR A 16 -2.20 8.39 -2.69
C TYR A 16 -0.97 8.38 -3.60
N SER A 17 -0.03 9.26 -3.28
CA SER A 17 1.28 9.26 -3.90
C SER A 17 2.38 9.31 -2.85
N GLN A 18 3.40 8.47 -3.00
CA GLN A 18 4.61 8.54 -2.18
C GLN A 18 5.79 8.95 -3.04
N LYS A 19 6.57 9.93 -2.58
CA LYS A 19 7.54 10.63 -3.43
C LYS A 19 8.92 10.69 -2.77
N GLY A 20 9.93 10.34 -3.54
CA GLY A 20 11.33 10.74 -3.31
C GLY A 20 11.73 11.82 -4.31
N PHE A 21 13.00 12.21 -4.33
CA PHE A 21 13.52 13.16 -5.32
C PHE A 21 13.69 12.55 -6.71
N THR A 22 13.89 11.24 -6.77
CA THR A 22 14.23 10.53 -8.02
C THR A 22 13.12 9.62 -8.56
N GLY A 23 11.99 9.56 -7.86
CA GLY A 23 10.83 8.77 -8.28
C GLY A 23 9.61 8.96 -7.40
N PHE A 24 8.47 8.46 -7.85
CA PHE A 24 7.23 8.46 -7.10
C PHE A 24 6.37 7.24 -7.40
N LEU A 25 5.62 6.80 -6.41
CA LEU A 25 4.54 5.84 -6.54
C LEU A 25 3.21 6.59 -6.59
N TYR A 26 2.31 6.20 -7.49
CA TYR A 26 0.91 6.59 -7.49
C TYR A 26 0.04 5.31 -7.44
N ARG A 27 -0.87 5.21 -6.46
CA ARG A 27 -1.67 4.00 -6.23
C ARG A 27 -3.03 4.34 -5.63
N HIS A 28 -4.02 3.47 -5.83
CA HIS A 28 -5.27 3.52 -5.06
C HIS A 28 -5.05 2.92 -3.66
N VAL A 29 -5.76 3.46 -2.67
CA VAL A 29 -5.68 3.03 -1.27
C VAL A 29 -6.08 1.57 -1.13
N ASP A 30 -7.09 1.13 -1.86
CA ASP A 30 -7.56 -0.26 -1.88
C ASP A 30 -6.64 -1.22 -2.65
N SER A 31 -5.46 -0.74 -3.07
CA SER A 31 -4.51 -1.46 -3.91
C SER A 31 -5.03 -1.88 -5.29
N GLY A 32 -6.09 -1.26 -5.82
CA GLY A 32 -6.57 -1.50 -7.18
C GLY A 32 -5.75 -0.83 -8.27
N PHE A 33 -5.78 -1.40 -9.48
CA PHE A 33 -5.26 -0.78 -10.71
C PHE A 33 -6.43 -0.23 -11.54
N ARG A 34 -6.60 1.09 -11.56
CA ARG A 34 -7.77 1.73 -12.21
C ARG A 34 -7.40 2.75 -13.28
N THR A 35 -6.17 3.27 -13.29
CA THR A 35 -5.75 4.30 -14.24
C THR A 35 -4.36 4.02 -14.80
N LYS A 36 -4.08 4.56 -15.99
CA LYS A 36 -2.74 4.50 -16.60
C LYS A 36 -1.65 5.20 -15.78
N TRP A 37 -2.00 5.97 -14.75
CA TRP A 37 -1.05 6.67 -13.89
C TRP A 37 -0.60 5.84 -12.71
N CYS A 38 -1.33 4.76 -12.39
CA CYS A 38 -0.93 3.81 -11.37
C CYS A 38 0.47 3.27 -11.67
N GLY A 39 1.25 3.10 -10.60
CA GLY A 39 2.57 2.53 -10.70
C GLY A 39 3.68 3.37 -10.08
N PHE A 40 4.88 2.82 -10.16
CA PHE A 40 6.11 3.48 -9.76
C PHE A 40 6.81 4.10 -10.97
N TRP A 41 7.17 5.36 -10.83
CA TRP A 41 7.78 6.19 -11.85
C TRP A 41 9.14 6.68 -11.38
N THR A 42 10.13 6.60 -12.27
CA THR A 42 11.42 7.31 -12.17
C THR A 42 11.51 8.19 -13.41
N PRO A 43 10.98 9.43 -13.37
CA PRO A 43 10.79 10.22 -14.59
C PRO A 43 12.04 10.30 -15.47
N PRO A 44 11.89 10.15 -16.80
CA PRO A 44 10.62 10.03 -17.55
C PRO A 44 10.06 8.59 -17.64
N ILE A 45 10.68 7.61 -16.99
CA ILE A 45 10.37 6.18 -17.15
C ILE A 45 9.31 5.75 -16.13
N LYS A 46 8.27 5.04 -16.57
CA LYS A 46 7.45 4.23 -15.68
C LYS A 46 8.12 2.87 -15.50
N VAL A 47 8.50 2.53 -14.28
CA VAL A 47 9.24 1.30 -13.97
C VAL A 47 8.28 0.14 -13.71
N LEU A 48 7.11 0.41 -13.15
CA LEU A 48 6.12 -0.60 -12.76
C LEU A 48 4.72 -0.01 -12.91
N ASP A 49 3.80 -0.69 -13.58
CA ASP A 49 2.38 -0.28 -13.67
C ASP A 49 1.59 -0.63 -12.41
N TYR A 50 1.82 -1.82 -11.87
CA TYR A 50 1.03 -2.36 -10.78
C TYR A 50 1.74 -3.53 -10.09
N TYR A 51 1.45 -3.72 -8.81
CA TYR A 51 1.78 -4.94 -8.09
C TYR A 51 0.73 -5.24 -7.01
N ALA A 52 0.62 -6.52 -6.69
CA ALA A 52 -0.21 -7.05 -5.62
C ALA A 52 0.46 -8.29 -5.02
N TYR A 53 0.09 -8.62 -3.78
CA TYR A 53 0.53 -9.83 -3.11
C TYR A 53 -0.59 -10.86 -3.12
N ASN A 54 -0.25 -12.10 -3.47
CA ASN A 54 -1.10 -13.26 -3.21
C ASN A 54 -0.55 -13.98 -1.97
N VAL A 55 -1.38 -14.12 -0.95
CA VAL A 55 -1.01 -14.81 0.29
C VAL A 55 -1.95 -15.99 0.45
N ASN A 56 -1.39 -17.20 0.42
CA ASN A 56 -2.15 -18.46 0.56
C ASN A 56 -3.36 -18.56 -0.40
N GLY A 57 -3.17 -18.14 -1.65
CA GLY A 57 -4.22 -18.21 -2.68
C GLY A 57 -5.18 -17.02 -2.70
N GLU A 58 -5.11 -16.10 -1.75
CA GLU A 58 -5.96 -14.90 -1.70
C GLU A 58 -5.16 -13.65 -2.07
N TRP A 59 -5.68 -12.87 -3.03
CA TRP A 59 -5.08 -11.60 -3.41
C TRP A 59 -5.41 -10.52 -2.38
N LEU A 60 -4.39 -9.81 -1.89
CA LEU A 60 -4.61 -8.65 -1.04
C LEU A 60 -5.23 -7.53 -1.87
N GLY A 61 -6.34 -6.98 -1.38
CA GLY A 61 -7.15 -6.04 -2.15
C GLY A 61 -8.22 -5.37 -1.29
N ALA A 62 -9.20 -4.76 -1.94
CA ALA A 62 -10.29 -4.04 -1.29
C ALA A 62 -11.05 -4.91 -0.27
N ASP A 63 -11.31 -6.17 -0.61
CA ASP A 63 -12.12 -7.09 0.21
C ASP A 63 -11.43 -7.51 1.51
N SER A 64 -10.10 -7.54 1.53
CA SER A 64 -9.30 -7.93 2.69
C SER A 64 -8.74 -6.72 3.45
N GLN A 65 -8.80 -5.52 2.90
CA GLN A 65 -8.24 -4.32 3.53
C GLN A 65 -9.14 -3.80 4.65
N VAL A 66 -8.59 -3.68 5.85
CA VAL A 66 -9.31 -3.22 7.05
C VAL A 66 -8.85 -1.85 7.53
N ARG A 67 -7.65 -1.42 7.15
CA ARG A 67 -7.11 -0.11 7.53
C ARG A 67 -6.07 0.38 6.54
N PHE A 68 -6.01 1.70 6.40
CA PHE A 68 -4.94 2.40 5.72
C PHE A 68 -4.48 3.58 6.57
N SER A 69 -3.19 3.88 6.56
CA SER A 69 -2.64 5.12 7.09
C SER A 69 -1.54 5.65 6.18
N LEU A 70 -1.58 6.95 5.93
CA LEU A 70 -0.55 7.65 5.17
C LEU A 70 0.23 8.56 6.12
N GLU A 71 1.54 8.35 6.17
CA GLU A 71 2.50 9.21 6.86
C GLU A 71 3.37 9.90 5.82
N LYS A 72 4.17 10.89 6.25
CA LYS A 72 5.07 11.63 5.35
C LYS A 72 6.04 10.70 4.59
N GLU A 73 6.54 9.67 5.26
CA GLU A 73 7.62 8.82 4.73
C GLU A 73 7.16 7.45 4.24
N LYS A 74 5.92 7.05 4.57
CA LYS A 74 5.39 5.73 4.24
C LYS A 74 3.87 5.70 4.17
N ALA A 75 3.35 4.75 3.40
CA ALA A 75 1.97 4.31 3.45
C ALA A 75 1.92 2.92 4.11
N ILE A 76 0.92 2.69 4.97
CA ILE A 76 0.71 1.40 5.63
C ILE A 76 -0.69 0.91 5.30
N HIS A 77 -0.79 -0.26 4.68
CA HIS A 77 -2.02 -0.99 4.43
C HIS A 77 -2.11 -2.17 5.40
N ARG A 78 -3.28 -2.38 6.01
CA ARG A 78 -3.55 -3.55 6.84
C ARG A 78 -4.66 -4.38 6.26
N TYR A 79 -4.44 -5.69 6.22
CA TYR A 79 -5.34 -6.67 5.67
C TYR A 79 -5.63 -7.78 6.71
N GLU A 80 -6.83 -8.35 6.62
CA GLU A 80 -7.24 -9.51 7.41
C GLU A 80 -7.73 -10.62 6.49
N LEU A 81 -7.05 -11.77 6.48
CA LEU A 81 -7.50 -12.98 5.78
C LEU A 81 -8.20 -13.88 6.79
N LYS A 82 -9.44 -13.53 7.14
CA LYS A 82 -10.19 -14.13 8.27
C LYS A 82 -10.30 -15.65 8.18
N LYS A 83 -10.57 -16.20 7.00
CA LYS A 83 -10.67 -17.66 6.77
C LYS A 83 -9.37 -18.41 7.06
N GLN A 84 -8.25 -17.70 7.04
CA GLN A 84 -6.90 -18.24 7.18
C GLN A 84 -6.25 -17.88 8.52
N GLY A 85 -6.92 -17.04 9.34
CA GLY A 85 -6.37 -16.56 10.60
C GLY A 85 -5.09 -15.74 10.43
N LEU A 86 -4.99 -14.91 9.37
CA LEU A 86 -3.82 -14.07 9.12
C LEU A 86 -4.14 -12.58 9.22
N GLU A 87 -3.25 -11.85 9.90
CA GLU A 87 -3.15 -10.39 9.85
C GLU A 87 -1.91 -10.02 9.02
N ILE A 88 -2.08 -9.07 8.10
CA ILE A 88 -1.00 -8.66 7.19
C ILE A 88 -0.85 -7.15 7.21
N SER A 89 0.40 -6.68 7.25
CA SER A 89 0.77 -5.27 7.17
C SER A 89 1.71 -5.06 5.99
N GLU A 90 1.30 -4.24 5.02
CA GLU A 90 2.16 -3.78 3.93
C GLU A 90 2.61 -2.35 4.25
N THR A 91 3.92 -2.13 4.38
CA THR A 91 4.51 -0.79 4.47
C THR A 91 5.20 -0.43 3.17
N VAL A 92 4.76 0.65 2.53
CA VAL A 92 5.26 1.13 1.25
C VAL A 92 5.97 2.46 1.42
N SER A 93 7.18 2.60 0.90
CA SER A 93 7.95 3.84 0.93
C SER A 93 8.73 4.07 -0.36
N VAL A 94 9.05 5.34 -0.62
CA VAL A 94 9.92 5.76 -1.73
C VAL A 94 11.06 6.57 -1.12
N PRO A 95 12.29 6.02 -1.04
CA PRO A 95 13.41 6.73 -0.43
C PRO A 95 13.76 8.01 -1.19
N LEU A 96 14.17 9.06 -0.46
CA LEU A 96 14.45 10.37 -1.05
C LEU A 96 15.50 10.33 -2.18
N ASN A 97 16.61 9.62 -1.97
CA ASN A 97 17.78 9.66 -2.85
C ASN A 97 18.04 8.36 -3.63
N ARG A 98 17.02 7.51 -3.80
CA ARG A 98 17.14 6.25 -4.54
C ARG A 98 16.00 6.11 -5.54
N LYS A 99 16.31 5.60 -6.73
CA LYS A 99 15.34 5.22 -7.76
C LYS A 99 14.69 3.88 -7.40
N ALA A 100 14.01 3.83 -6.27
CA ALA A 100 13.43 2.60 -5.73
C ALA A 100 12.11 2.88 -5.04
N MET A 101 11.24 1.87 -5.06
CA MET A 101 10.10 1.73 -4.17
C MET A 101 10.38 0.53 -3.28
N ILE A 102 10.14 0.68 -1.99
CA ILE A 102 10.26 -0.41 -1.02
C ILE A 102 8.85 -0.76 -0.58
N SER A 103 8.49 -2.04 -0.69
CA SER A 103 7.30 -2.58 -0.03
C SER A 103 7.73 -3.72 0.88
N VAL A 104 7.39 -3.61 2.16
CA VAL A 104 7.67 -4.60 3.21
C VAL A 104 6.36 -5.23 3.63
N LEU A 105 6.28 -6.55 3.52
CA LEU A 105 5.11 -7.33 3.91
C LEU A 105 5.41 -8.07 5.22
N GLU A 106 4.66 -7.77 6.26
CA GLU A 106 4.69 -8.48 7.54
C GLU A 106 3.43 -9.34 7.65
N ILE A 107 3.61 -10.63 7.93
CA ILE A 107 2.52 -11.60 8.04
C ILE A 107 2.52 -12.18 9.45
N LYS A 108 1.38 -12.13 10.12
CA LYS A 108 1.18 -12.67 11.45
C LYS A 108 0.04 -13.68 11.44
N ASN A 109 0.33 -14.89 11.90
CA ASN A 109 -0.71 -15.88 12.18
C ASN A 109 -1.33 -15.60 13.55
N VAL A 110 -2.65 -15.41 13.58
CA VAL A 110 -3.46 -15.14 14.78
C VAL A 110 -4.46 -16.25 15.10
N SER A 111 -4.42 -17.36 14.36
CA SER A 111 -5.18 -18.56 14.72
C SER A 111 -4.74 -19.08 16.10
N SER A 112 -5.70 -19.46 16.93
CA SER A 112 -5.42 -20.20 18.16
C SER A 112 -4.97 -21.61 17.79
N LYS A 113 -3.91 -22.10 18.43
CA LYS A 113 -3.45 -23.50 18.29
C LYS A 113 -4.54 -24.48 18.66
#